data_AF-A0A645H1Q1-F1
#
_entry.id   AF-A0A645H1Q1-F1
#
_cell.length_a   1.000
_cell.length_b   1.000
_cell.length_c   1.000
_cell.angle_alpha   90.00
_cell.angle_beta   90.00
_cell.angle_gamma   90.00
#
_symmetry.space_group_name_H-M   'P 1'
#
loop_
_entity.id
_entity.type
_entity.pdbx_description
1 polymer ?
#
loop_
_entity_poly.entity_id
_entity_poly.type
_entity_poly.pdbx_seq_one_letter_code
_entity_poly.pdbx_strand_id
1 'polypeptide(L)'
;MVLFENFHVFNCRSEYRSAFRVPIKNNYFLVIGVIMMQGLHIFAMHIPFMQELLIISPVSFESWFSFFIIAGVVIVVMEIFKKIRAVRDKET
;
A
#
# COMPACT_ATOMS: atom_id res chain seq x y z
N MET A 1 5.46 2.95 7.05
CA MET A 1 4.26 2.16 7.38
C MET A 1 3.08 2.56 6.50
N VAL A 2 2.51 3.76 6.59
CA VAL A 2 1.27 4.11 5.84
C VAL A 2 1.36 3.90 4.33
N LEU A 3 2.45 4.34 3.70
CA LEU A 3 2.63 4.14 2.25
C LEU A 3 2.71 2.64 1.93
N PHE A 4 3.43 1.84 2.72
CA PHE A 4 3.51 0.38 2.55
C PHE A 4 2.13 -0.30 2.64
N GLU A 5 1.33 0.05 3.64
CA GLU A 5 -0.04 -0.47 3.80
C GLU A 5 -0.96 -0.07 2.64
N ASN A 6 -0.82 1.17 2.15
CA ASN A 6 -1.54 1.63 0.97
C ASN A 6 -1.21 0.80 -0.28
N PHE A 7 0.01 0.29 -0.42
CA PHE A 7 0.36 -0.66 -1.47
C PHE A 7 -0.15 -2.08 -1.16
N HIS A 8 -0.07 -2.51 0.10
CA HIS A 8 -0.44 -3.84 0.53
C HIS A 8 -1.95 -4.11 0.43
N VAL A 9 -2.80 -3.12 0.73
CA VAL A 9 -4.27 -3.28 0.69
C VAL A 9 -4.80 -3.69 -0.69
N PHE A 10 -4.11 -3.30 -1.77
CA PHE A 10 -4.45 -3.75 -3.13
C PHE A 10 -4.19 -5.24 -3.34
N ASN A 11 -3.17 -5.81 -2.69
CA ASN A 11 -2.92 -7.25 -2.72
C ASN A 11 -3.95 -8.04 -1.91
N CYS A 12 -4.38 -7.50 -0.77
CA CYS A 12 -5.38 -8.12 0.12
C CYS A 12 -6.78 -8.19 -0.50
N ARG A 13 -7.03 -7.43 -1.58
CA ARG A 13 -8.31 -7.44 -2.30
C ARG A 13 -8.69 -8.81 -2.85
N SER A 14 -7.70 -9.60 -3.26
CA SER A 14 -7.95 -10.96 -3.71
C SER A 14 -6.82 -11.87 -3.29
N GLU A 15 -7.17 -12.90 -2.53
CA GLU A 15 -6.21 -13.89 -2.07
C GLU A 15 -5.72 -14.79 -3.23
N TYR A 16 -6.58 -15.03 -4.23
CA TYR A 16 -6.33 -15.98 -5.33
C TYR A 16 -6.05 -15.31 -6.67
N ARG A 17 -6.61 -14.13 -6.93
CA ARG A 17 -6.39 -13.40 -8.19
C ARG A 17 -5.28 -12.37 -8.01
N SER A 18 -4.45 -12.25 -9.04
CA SER A 18 -3.44 -11.20 -9.15
C SER A 18 -4.10 -9.82 -9.04
N ALA A 19 -3.51 -8.94 -8.23
CA ALA A 19 -3.92 -7.56 -8.04
C ALA A 19 -3.97 -6.79 -9.37
N PHE A 20 -3.06 -7.09 -10.32
CA PHE A 20 -3.06 -6.49 -11.66
C PHE A 20 -4.24 -6.92 -12.53
N ARG A 21 -4.83 -8.09 -12.25
CA ARG A 21 -5.98 -8.62 -13.01
C ARG A 21 -7.32 -8.13 -12.47
N VAL A 22 -7.35 -7.63 -11.24
CA VAL A 22 -8.57 -7.10 -10.62
C VAL A 22 -8.62 -5.59 -10.88
N PRO A 23 -9.54 -5.09 -11.73
CA PRO A 23 -9.57 -3.68 -12.09
C PRO A 23 -9.82 -2.82 -10.86
N ILE A 24 -9.00 -1.78 -10.67
CA ILE A 24 -9.08 -0.83 -9.55
C ILE A 24 -10.51 -0.24 -9.43
N LYS A 25 -11.19 -0.04 -10.56
CA LYS A 25 -12.59 0.42 -10.67
C LYS A 25 -13.62 -0.44 -9.93
N ASN A 26 -13.32 -1.71 -9.67
CA ASN A 26 -14.28 -2.60 -9.04
C ASN A 26 -14.42 -2.35 -7.50
N ASN A 27 -13.62 -1.45 -6.91
CA ASN A 27 -13.84 -0.96 -5.54
C ASN A 27 -13.33 0.49 -5.38
N TYR A 28 -14.19 1.45 -5.73
CA TYR A 28 -13.87 2.88 -5.61
C TYR A 28 -13.71 3.34 -4.16
N PHE A 29 -14.45 2.75 -3.21
CA PHE A 29 -14.33 3.08 -1.79
C PHE A 29 -12.92 2.83 -1.26
N LEU A 30 -12.28 1.73 -1.68
CA LEU A 30 -10.91 1.41 -1.31
C LEU A 30 -9.93 2.47 -1.83
N VAL A 31 -10.06 2.87 -3.09
CA VAL A 31 -9.18 3.89 -3.70
C VAL A 31 -9.33 5.22 -3.00
N ILE A 32 -10.57 5.64 -2.74
CA ILE A 32 -10.87 6.88 -2.00
C ILE A 32 -10.28 6.78 -0.58
N GLY A 33 -10.43 5.64 0.09
CA GLY A 33 -9.85 5.39 1.41
C GLY A 33 -8.33 5.50 1.43
N VAL A 34 -7.64 4.93 0.45
CA VAL A 34 -6.17 5.03 0.30
C VAL A 34 -5.74 6.49 0.11
N ILE A 35 -6.43 7.24 -0.75
CA ILE A 35 -6.13 8.66 -0.98
C ILE A 35 -6.39 9.48 0.28
N MET A 36 -7.52 9.27 0.95
CA MET A 36 -7.86 9.96 2.20
C MET A 36 -6.86 9.65 3.30
N MET A 37 -6.47 8.39 3.48
CA MET A 37 -5.49 7.97 4.50
C MET A 37 -4.10 8.56 4.22
N GLN A 38 -3.67 8.54 2.95
CA GLN A 38 -2.40 9.15 2.55
C GLN A 38 -2.42 10.67 2.76
N GLY A 39 -3.54 11.33 2.46
CA GLY A 39 -3.74 12.74 2.73
C GLY A 39 -3.69 13.06 4.21
N LEU A 40 -4.43 12.31 5.03
CA LEU A 40 -4.46 12.46 6.49
C LEU A 40 -3.06 12.30 7.10
N HIS A 41 -2.29 11.31 6.63
CA HIS A 41 -0.90 11.13 7.07
C HIS A 41 -0.03 12.35 6.73
N ILE A 42 -0.17 12.92 5.52
CA ILE A 42 0.56 14.14 5.14
C ILE A 42 0.12 15.32 5.99
N PHE A 43 -1.18 15.51 6.22
CA PHE A 43 -1.70 16.58 7.08
C PHE A 43 -1.22 16.45 8.52
N ALA A 44 -1.21 15.24 9.09
CA ALA A 44 -0.73 14.98 10.44
C ALA A 44 0.75 15.41 10.62
N MET A 45 1.58 15.21 9.59
CA MET A 45 2.98 15.66 9.61
C MET A 45 3.16 17.18 9.51
N HIS A 46 2.14 17.95 9.17
CA HIS A 46 2.23 19.43 9.08
C HIS A 46 1.54 20.14 10.25
N ILE A 47 0.77 19.42 11.07
CA ILE A 47 0.09 19.99 12.24
C ILE A 47 1.03 19.87 13.44
N PRO A 48 1.51 20.98 14.04
CA PRO A 48 2.49 20.94 15.13
C PRO A 48 2.00 20.18 16.36
N PHE A 49 0.69 20.29 16.68
CA PHE A 49 0.06 19.49 17.74
C PHE A 49 0.17 17.98 17.50
N MET A 50 0.00 17.53 16.24
CA MET A 50 0.14 16.11 15.91
C MET A 50 1.60 15.67 15.86
N GLN A 51 2.51 16.53 15.42
CA GLN A 51 3.95 16.24 15.44
C GLN A 51 4.45 15.95 16.86
N GLU A 52 4.01 16.74 17.85
CA GLU A 52 4.37 16.55 19.26
C GLU A 52 3.73 15.29 19.86
N LEU A 53 2.45 15.05 19.57
CA LEU A 53 1.73 13.87 20.08
C LEU A 53 2.22 12.54 19.49
N LEU A 54 2.45 12.50 18.17
CA LEU A 54 2.82 11.29 17.45
C LEU A 54 4.33 11.13 17.28
N ILE A 55 5.11 12.15 17.69
CA ILE A 55 6.57 12.20 17.55
C ILE A 55 6.96 11.97 16.08
N ILE A 56 6.34 12.75 15.19
CA ILE A 56 6.54 12.67 13.73
C ILE A 56 7.06 13.98 13.17
N SER A 57 7.91 13.89 12.13
CA SER A 57 8.45 15.04 11.41
C SER A 57 8.15 14.94 9.90
N PRO A 58 8.06 16.08 9.20
CA PRO A 58 7.83 16.08 7.76
C PRO A 58 9.03 15.45 7.03
N VAL A 59 8.73 14.45 6.21
CA VAL A 59 9.71 13.71 5.43
C VAL A 59 10.04 14.45 4.13
N SER A 60 11.34 14.51 3.77
CA SER A 60 11.79 15.14 2.52
C SER A 60 11.30 14.37 1.29
N PHE A 61 11.20 15.07 0.15
CA PHE A 61 10.72 14.47 -1.09
C PHE A 61 11.59 13.29 -1.58
N GLU A 62 12.91 13.35 -1.39
CA GLU A 62 13.82 12.27 -1.76
C GLU A 62 13.59 11.00 -0.92
N SER A 63 13.35 11.16 0.38
CA SER A 63 13.01 10.04 1.26
C SER A 63 11.65 9.44 0.90
N TRP A 64 10.67 10.27 0.52
CA TRP A 64 9.38 9.78 0.00
C TRP A 64 9.55 8.88 -1.23
N PHE A 65 10.41 9.26 -2.17
CA PHE A 65 10.68 8.45 -3.35
C PHE A 65 11.34 7.12 -3.00
N SER A 66 12.31 7.13 -2.09
CA SER A 66 12.95 5.91 -1.58
C SER A 66 11.92 4.97 -0.93
N PHE A 67 11.03 5.50 -0.09
CA PHE A 67 9.96 4.71 0.54
C PHE A 67 8.93 4.20 -0.47
N PHE A 68 8.64 4.96 -1.52
CA PHE A 68 7.77 4.52 -2.61
C PHE A 68 8.32 3.29 -3.32
N ILE A 69 9.62 3.28 -3.64
CA ILE A 69 10.29 2.12 -4.25
C ILE A 69 10.21 0.90 -3.32
N ILE A 70 10.57 1.09 -2.05
CA ILE A 70 10.58 0.01 -1.05
C ILE A 70 9.16 -0.57 -0.87
N ALA A 71 8.14 0.27 -0.82
CA ALA A 71 6.77 -0.19 -0.71
C ALA A 71 6.28 -0.92 -1.97
N GLY A 72 6.71 -0.50 -3.17
CA GLY A 72 6.40 -1.20 -4.41
C GLY A 72 6.84 -2.68 -4.39
N VAL A 73 7.90 -3.01 -3.66
CA VAL A 73 8.38 -4.39 -3.49
C VAL A 73 7.30 -5.30 -2.92
N VAL A 74 6.41 -4.81 -2.04
CA VAL A 74 5.35 -5.65 -1.46
C VAL A 74 4.39 -6.19 -2.52
N ILE A 75 4.10 -5.40 -3.56
CA ILE A 75 3.27 -5.86 -4.69
C ILE A 75 3.98 -7.00 -5.41
N VAL A 76 5.27 -6.82 -5.72
CA VAL A 76 6.05 -7.84 -6.43
C VAL A 76 6.10 -9.15 -5.63
N VAL A 77 6.40 -9.06 -4.33
CA VAL A 77 6.50 -10.22 -3.43
C VAL A 77 5.16 -10.97 -3.34
N MET A 78 4.06 -10.25 -3.12
CA MET A 78 2.73 -10.87 -3.02
C MET A 78 2.29 -11.51 -4.33
N GLU A 79 2.66 -10.92 -5.46
CA GLU A 79 2.32 -11.48 -6.76
C GLU A 79 3.11 -12.74 -7.11
N ILE A 80 4.39 -12.79 -6.70
CA ILE A 80 5.20 -14.01 -6.77
C ILE A 80 4.57 -15.09 -5.88
N PHE A 81 4.21 -14.75 -4.64
CA PHE A 81 3.57 -15.68 -3.71
C PHE A 81 2.28 -16.28 -4.28
N LYS A 82 1.39 -15.45 -4.83
CA LYS A 82 0.14 -15.92 -5.47
C LYS A 82 0.42 -16.82 -6.67
N LYS A 83 1.42 -16.51 -7.49
CA LYS A 83 1.81 -17.35 -8.63
C LYS A 83 2.30 -18.72 -8.18
N ILE A 84 3.17 -18.78 -7.17
CA ILE A 84 3.68 -20.06 -6.63
C ILE A 84 2.52 -20.89 -6.08
N ARG A 85 1.60 -20.28 -5.31
CA ARG A 85 0.41 -20.97 -4.79
C ARG A 85 -0.48 -21.50 -5.92
N ALA A 86 -0.75 -20.70 -6.95
CA ALA A 86 -1.58 -21.09 -8.07
C ALA A 86 -0.97 -22.22 -8.93
N VAL A 87 0.36 -22.36 -8.94
CA VAL A 87 1.03 -23.51 -9.58
C VAL A 87 0.87 -24.76 -8.72
N ARG A 88 1.09 -24.65 -7.40
CA ARG A 88 0.97 -25.79 -6.48
C ARG A 88 -0.44 -26.39 -6.43
N ASP A 89 -1.48 -25.55 -6.42
CA ASP A 89 -2.87 -26.02 -6.38
C ASP A 89 -3.32 -26.72 -7.69
N LYS A 90 -2.52 -26.67 -8.77
CA LYS A 90 -2.80 -27.39 -10.03
C LYS A 90 -2.18 -28.79 -10.09
N GLU A 91 -1.25 -29.12 -9.20
CA GLU A 91 -0.55 -30.41 -9.19
C GLU A 91 -1.21 -31.45 -8.27
N THR A 92 -2.18 -31.05 -7.45
CA THR A 92 -3.09 -31.90 -6.66
C THR A 92 -4.46 -32.00 -7.29
#